data_AF-A0A0M2UB87-F1
#
_entry.id   AF-A0A0M2UB87-F1
#
_cell.length_a   1.000
_cell.length_b   1.000
_cell.length_c   1.000
_cell.angle_alpha   90.00
_cell.angle_beta   90.00
_cell.angle_gamma   90.00
#
_symmetry.space_group_name_H-M   'P 1'
#
loop_
_entity.id
_entity.type
_entity.pdbx_description
1 polymer ?
#
loop_
_entity_poly.entity_id
_entity_poly.type
_entity_poly.pdbx_seq_one_letter_code
_entity_poly.pdbx_strand_id
1 'polypeptide(L)' 'MSRKPEEWELVYVAPGRVEAELVRALLTAAGLAVMLEGEAVGQLYGLHVGPLAQVRVLVPRDKVMEARGLLDARPELDED' A
#
# COMPACT_ATOMS: atom_id res chain seq x y z
N MET A 1 0.50 17.51 -13.78
CA MET A 1 0.97 16.27 -14.42
C MET A 1 0.14 15.12 -13.87
N SER A 2 -0.90 14.69 -14.59
CA SER A 2 -1.63 13.47 -14.23
C SER A 2 -0.80 12.28 -14.72
N ARG A 3 -0.09 11.59 -13.81
CA ARG A 3 0.49 10.28 -14.12
C ARG A 3 -0.66 9.34 -14.47
N LYS A 4 -0.57 8.67 -15.62
CA LYS A 4 -1.65 7.81 -16.10
C LYS A 4 -1.74 6.55 -15.22
N PRO A 5 -2.92 5.95 -15.04
CA PRO A 5 -3.07 4.70 -14.27
C PRO A 5 -2.21 3.54 -14.82
N GLU A 6 -1.82 3.61 -16.10
CA GLU A 6 -0.91 2.66 -16.77
C GLU A 6 0.56 2.71 -16.27
N GLU A 7 0.90 3.72 -15.46
CA GLU A 7 2.25 3.93 -14.89
C GLU A 7 2.39 3.46 -13.45
N TRP A 8 1.32 2.97 -12.81
CA TRP A 8 1.32 2.54 -11.42
C TRP A 8 1.18 1.02 -11.31
N GLU A 9 2.01 0.42 -10.46
CA GLU A 9 2.07 -1.03 -10.29
C GLU A 9 1.97 -1.41 -8.82
N LEU A 10 1.19 -2.45 -8.56
CA LEU A 10 0.91 -2.98 -7.23
C LEU A 10 2.16 -3.64 -6.64
N VAL A 11 2.56 -3.20 -5.45
CA VAL A 11 3.69 -3.77 -4.71
C VAL A 11 3.29 -4.43 -3.40
N TYR A 12 2.15 -4.02 -2.82
CA TYR A 12 1.68 -4.58 -1.55
C TYR A 12 0.15 -4.47 -1.43
N VAL A 13 -0.49 -5.44 -0.77
CA VAL A 13 -1.92 -5.41 -0.41
C VAL A 13 -2.00 -5.48 1.10
N ALA A 14 -2.39 -4.37 1.72
CA ALA A 14 -2.53 -4.29 3.16
C ALA A 14 -3.91 -4.81 3.61
N PRO A 15 -4.01 -5.49 4.77
CA PRO A 15 -5.28 -5.93 5.35
C PRO A 15 -6.16 -4.77 5.84
N GLY A 16 -5.61 -3.56 5.95
CA GLY A 16 -6.34 -2.37 6.39
C GLY A 16 -5.60 -1.07 6.14
N ARG A 17 -6.30 0.06 6.38
CA ARG A 17 -5.76 1.41 6.17
C ARG A 17 -4.52 1.72 7.02
N VAL A 18 -4.47 1.22 8.26
CA VAL A 18 -3.34 1.47 9.17
C VAL A 18 -2.05 0.89 8.59
N GLU A 19 -2.06 -0.38 8.20
CA GLU A 19 -0.88 -1.02 7.60
C GLU A 19 -0.52 -0.42 6.24
N ALA A 20 -1.50 -0.04 5.42
CA ALA A 20 -1.23 0.65 4.17
C ALA A 20 -0.53 2.00 4.36
N GLU A 21 -0.92 2.78 5.37
CA GLU A 21 -0.22 4.04 5.70
C GLU A 21 1.19 3.78 6.25
N LEU A 22 1.40 2.70 7.02
CA LEU A 22 2.74 2.32 7.47
C LEU A 22 3.66 1.99 6.29
N VAL A 23 3.17 1.18 5.35
CA VAL A 23 3.90 0.82 4.13
C VAL A 23 4.17 2.06 3.29
N ARG A 24 3.17 2.94 3.12
CA ARG A 24 3.34 4.20 2.40
C ARG A 24 4.39 5.08 3.07
N ALA A 25 4.40 5.19 4.39
CA ALA A 25 5.38 5.99 5.12
C ALA A 25 6.81 5.47 4.88
N LEU A 26 7.02 4.15 4.93
CA LEU A 26 8.30 3.52 4.62
C LEU A 26 8.78 3.87 3.19
N LEU A 27 7.95 3.60 2.19
CA LEU A 27 8.32 3.82 0.79
C LEU A 27 8.51 5.31 0.48
N THR A 28 7.68 6.18 1.04
CA THR A 28 7.80 7.64 0.87
C THR A 28 9.05 8.18 1.54
N ALA A 29 9.45 7.63 2.70
CA ALA A 29 10.69 8.00 3.38
C ALA A 29 11.94 7.62 2.56
N ALA A 30 11.84 6.57 1.75
CA ALA A 30 12.86 6.20 0.77
C ALA A 30 12.84 7.06 -0.52
N GLY A 31 11.94 8.06 -0.61
CA GLY A 31 11.83 8.95 -1.76
C GLY A 31 10.94 8.42 -2.88
N LEU A 32 10.18 7.35 -2.66
CA LEU A 32 9.26 6.78 -3.66
C LEU A 32 7.92 7.49 -3.64
N ALA A 33 7.34 7.70 -4.82
CA ALA A 33 5.94 8.11 -4.93
C ALA A 33 5.04 6.89 -4.66
N VAL A 34 4.01 7.07 -3.82
CA VAL A 34 3.11 5.99 -3.42
C VAL A 34 1.67 6.43 -3.59
N MET A 35 0.86 5.55 -4.17
CA MET A 35 -0.58 5.70 -4.28
C MET A 35 -1.27 4.59 -3.50
N LEU A 36 -2.26 4.96 -2.70
CA LEU A 36 -3.12 3.99 -2.01
C LEU A 36 -4.45 3.91 -2.78
N GLU A 37 -4.87 2.70 -3.12
CA GLU A 37 -6.12 2.42 -3.80
C GLU A 37 -6.91 1.36 -3.02
N GLY A 38 -8.13 1.67 -2.63
CA GLY A 38 -8.96 0.78 -1.81
C GLY A 38 -10.10 1.57 -1.18
N GLU A 39 -11.23 0.91 -1.00
CA GLU A 39 -12.44 1.57 -0.50
C GLU A 39 -12.28 1.98 0.97
N ALA A 40 -12.41 3.28 1.24
CA ALA A 40 -12.83 3.78 2.54
C ALA A 40 -14.36 3.64 2.73
N VAL A 41 -15.02 2.67 2.10
CA VAL A 41 -16.50 2.52 2.16
C VAL A 41 -16.96 2.01 3.53
N GLY A 42 -16.04 1.53 4.37
CA GLY A 42 -16.31 1.24 5.79
C GLY A 42 -16.59 2.47 6.67
N GLN A 43 -16.35 3.71 6.21
CA GLN A 43 -16.66 4.89 7.04
C GLN A 43 -18.16 5.19 7.18
N LEU A 44 -19.04 4.57 6.38
CA LEU A 44 -20.49 4.81 6.48
C LEU A 44 -21.25 3.74 7.26
N TYR A 45 -20.70 2.53 7.41
CA TYR A 45 -21.34 1.43 8.13
C TYR A 45 -20.27 0.65 8.89
N GLY A 46 -20.30 0.72 10.23
CA GLY A 46 -19.29 0.20 11.17
C GLY A 46 -19.10 -1.32 11.14
N LEU A 47 -18.64 -1.87 10.02
CA LEU A 47 -18.31 -3.27 9.82
C LEU A 47 -16.81 -3.38 9.53
N HIS A 48 -16.01 -3.29 10.59
CA HIS A 48 -14.55 -3.25 10.51
C HIS A 48 -13.86 -4.61 10.33
N VAL A 49 -14.59 -5.70 10.05
CA VAL A 49 -13.99 -7.04 10.05
C VAL A 49 -14.49 -7.84 8.84
N GLY A 50 -13.75 -7.74 7.73
CA GLY A 50 -13.98 -8.56 6.54
C GLY A 50 -13.04 -8.22 5.38
N PRO A 51 -12.89 -9.11 4.39
CA PRO A 51 -11.96 -8.98 3.25
C PRO A 51 -12.18 -7.75 2.34
N LEU A 52 -13.16 -6.91 2.66
CA LEU A 52 -13.48 -5.63 2.02
C LEU A 52 -12.63 -4.44 2.53
N ALA A 53 -11.75 -4.66 3.52
CA ALA A 53 -10.89 -3.61 4.08
C ALA A 53 -9.49 -3.52 3.43
N GLN A 54 -9.23 -4.28 2.36
CA GLN A 54 -7.91 -4.35 1.77
C GLN A 54 -7.55 -3.05 1.03
N VAL A 55 -6.33 -2.57 1.27
CA VAL A 55 -5.81 -1.36 0.63
C VAL A 55 -4.59 -1.74 -0.22
N ARG A 56 -4.67 -1.45 -1.51
CA ARG A 56 -3.60 -1.66 -2.48
C ARG A 56 -2.60 -0.52 -2.37
N VAL A 57 -1.32 -0.87 -2.29
CA VAL A 57 -0.21 0.08 -2.32
C VAL A 57 0.47 -0.04 -3.69
N LEU A 58 0.45 1.06 -4.44
CA LEU A 58 1.03 1.14 -5.77
C LEU A 58 2.17 2.14 -5.80
N VAL A 59 3.16 1.87 -6.66
CA VAL A 59 4.28 2.77 -6.95
C VAL A 59 4.41 2.95 -8.47
N PRO A 60 5.13 3.97 -8.96
CA PRO A 60 5.48 4.07 -10.36
C PRO A 60 6.18 2.79 -10.85
N ARG A 61 5.85 2.33 -12.06
CA ARG A 61 6.36 1.09 -12.64
C ARG A 61 7.89 1.00 -12.64
N ASP A 62 8.58 2.12 -12.87
CA ASP A 62 10.04 2.25 -12.83
C ASP A 62 10.64 2.07 -11.43
N LYS A 63 9.80 2.05 -10.38
CA LYS A 63 10.18 1.95 -8.97
C LYS A 63 9.77 0.65 -8.29
N VAL A 64 9.16 -0.29 -9.02
CA VAL A 64 8.65 -1.56 -8.46
C VAL A 64 9.75 -2.39 -7.82
N MET A 65 10.90 -2.54 -8.49
CA MET A 65 12.02 -3.33 -7.97
C MET A 65 12.59 -2.75 -6.68
N GLU A 66 12.74 -1.43 -6.64
CA GLU A 66 13.20 -0.69 -5.46
C GLU A 66 12.20 -0.83 -4.30
N ALA A 67 10.91 -0.65 -4.57
CA ALA A 67 9.86 -0.80 -3.59
C ALA A 67 9.79 -2.22 -3.00
N ARG A 68 9.84 -3.27 -3.85
CA ARG A 68 9.83 -4.67 -3.40
C ARG A 68 11.04 -4.98 -2.52
N GLY A 69 12.23 -4.53 -2.89
CA GLY A 69 13.43 -4.70 -2.06
C GLY A 69 13.31 -4.07 -0.68
N LEU A 70 12.64 -2.91 -0.55
CA LEU A 70 12.38 -2.28 0.74
C LEU A 70 11.33 -3.03 1.57
N LEU A 71 10.32 -3.62 0.92
CA LEU A 71 9.28 -4.40 1.59
C LEU A 71 9.79 -5.75 2.09
N ASP A 72 10.61 -6.43 1.29
CA ASP A 72 11.22 -7.72 1.66
C ASP A 72 12.24 -7.57 2.81
N ALA A 73 12.85 -6.39 2.95
CA ALA A 73 13.74 -6.07 4.06
C ALA A 73 12.99 -5.69 5.36
N ARG A 74 11.66 -5.52 5.30
CA ARG A 74 10.85 -5.32 6.50
C ARG A 74 10.86 -6.62 7.29
N PRO A 75 11.25 -6.62 8.58
CA PRO A 75 11.10 -7.82 9.39
C PRO A 75 9.63 -8.25 9.34
N GLU A 76 9.39 -9.50 8.95
CA GLU A 76 8.08 -10.14 9.11
C GLU A 76 7.73 -10.01 10.60
N LEU A 77 6.76 -9.16 10.90
CA LEU A 77 6.13 -9.16 12.21
C LEU A 77 5.18 -10.36 12.19
N ASP A 78 5.76 -11.55 12.33
CA ASP A 78 4.99 -12.75 12.62
C ASP A 78 4.29 -12.50 13.96
N GLU A 79 2.97 -12.41 13.92
CA GLU A 79 2.12 -12.46 15.10
C GLU A 79 2.22 -13.89 15.68
N ASP A 80 2.99 -14.04 16.78
CA ASP A 80 3.00 -15.26 17.64
C ASP A 80 1.62 -15.54 18.26
#